data_AF-A0A6I5EA70-F1
#
_entry.id   AF-A0A6I5EA70-F1
#
_cell.length_a   1.000
_cell.length_b   1.000
_cell.length_c   1.000
_cell.angle_alpha   90.00
_cell.angle_beta   90.00
_cell.angle_gamma   90.00
#
_symmetry.space_group_name_H-M   'P 1'
#
loop_
_entity.id
_entity.type
_entity.pdbx_description
1 polymer ?
#
loop_
_entity_poly.entity_id
_entity_poly.type
_entity_poly.pdbx_seq_one_letter_code
_entity_poly.pdbx_strand_id
1 'polypeptide(L)'
;MIVDHEHDEDDRESVDSLYQKWEIMHSRLRRTGDEVRALHTRTTFWHGSEPRYAADWAWIMQAFAREVTTAKRSDFQDLILQTTELHHRGTGVLSEDHGPEPIPSPFVRRLPPNQNEIEAKRRQRQVRHVLAYQEHIRHCLKHFVTAWTALIDGCLICDWEMIDDEFPKLAQLLEEAQRAFDIWVSLDQ
;
A
#
# COMPACT_ATOMS: atom_id res chain seq x y z
N MET A 1 18.40 24.06 -53.93
CA MET A 1 18.29 24.34 -52.49
C MET A 1 18.17 23.01 -51.80
N ILE A 2 19.23 22.60 -51.11
CA ILE A 2 19.24 21.40 -50.27
C ILE A 2 18.71 21.87 -48.92
N VAL A 3 17.60 21.29 -48.49
CA VAL A 3 17.07 21.49 -47.14
C VAL A 3 17.89 20.55 -46.26
N ASP A 4 18.78 21.12 -45.45
CA ASP A 4 19.45 20.39 -44.38
C ASP A 4 18.39 19.92 -43.37
N HIS A 5 18.28 18.60 -43.25
CA HIS A 5 17.66 17.97 -42.09
C HIS A 5 18.70 17.94 -40.97
N GLU A 6 18.80 19.03 -40.22
CA GLU A 6 19.37 18.96 -38.88
C GLU A 6 18.39 18.19 -38.00
N HIS A 7 18.85 17.02 -37.54
CA HIS A 7 18.17 16.17 -36.57
C HIS A 7 18.05 16.91 -35.23
N ASP A 8 16.82 17.14 -34.77
CA ASP A 8 16.47 17.45 -33.38
C ASP A 8 16.78 16.23 -32.47
N GLU A 9 18.07 15.95 -32.21
CA GLU A 9 18.48 14.83 -31.34
C GLU A 9 18.78 15.23 -29.88
N ASP A 10 18.69 16.51 -29.50
CA ASP A 10 19.22 17.00 -28.21
C ASP A 10 18.18 17.16 -27.06
N ASP A 11 16.91 16.82 -27.28
CA ASP A 11 15.86 16.94 -26.25
C ASP A 11 15.55 15.64 -25.48
N ARG A 12 16.30 14.55 -25.73
CA ARG A 12 16.10 13.29 -24.99
C ARG A 12 16.78 13.37 -23.62
N GLU A 13 15.99 13.21 -22.56
CA GLU A 13 16.50 13.03 -21.19
C GLU A 13 17.64 12.00 -21.16
N SER A 14 18.72 12.28 -20.44
CA SER A 14 19.85 11.34 -20.33
C SER A 14 19.48 10.07 -19.54
N VAL A 15 20.15 8.95 -19.83
CA VAL A 15 19.95 7.68 -19.08
C VAL A 15 20.17 7.88 -17.58
N ASP A 16 21.21 8.63 -17.19
CA ASP A 16 21.52 8.89 -15.79
C ASP A 16 20.41 9.69 -15.08
N SER A 17 19.84 10.72 -15.72
CA SER A 17 18.72 11.48 -15.17
C SER A 17 17.47 10.62 -15.01
N LEU A 18 17.17 9.79 -16.02
CA LEU A 18 16.03 8.89 -15.97
C LEU A 18 16.19 7.86 -14.84
N TYR A 19 17.38 7.29 -14.70
CA TYR A 19 17.70 6.33 -13.64
C TYR A 19 17.56 6.98 -12.25
N GLN A 20 18.04 8.21 -12.08
CA GLN A 20 17.91 8.95 -10.83
C GLN A 20 16.43 9.23 -10.48
N LYS A 21 15.60 9.62 -11.46
CA LYS A 21 14.15 9.82 -11.23
C LYS A 21 13.46 8.52 -10.83
N TRP A 22 13.80 7.43 -11.51
CA TRP A 22 13.29 6.09 -11.21
C TRP A 22 13.65 5.65 -9.79
N GLU A 23 14.91 5.82 -9.40
CA GLU A 23 15.40 5.46 -8.06
C GLU A 23 14.73 6.28 -6.96
N ILE A 24 14.56 7.60 -7.17
CA ILE A 24 13.84 8.48 -6.23
C ILE A 24 12.38 8.02 -6.07
N MET A 25 11.71 7.71 -7.17
CA MET A 25 10.31 7.27 -7.15
C MET A 25 10.15 5.93 -6.44
N HIS A 26 10.96 4.95 -6.81
CA HIS A 26 10.98 3.63 -6.19
C HIS A 26 11.27 3.73 -4.69
N SER A 27 12.28 4.52 -4.29
CA SER A 27 12.64 4.74 -2.89
C SER A 27 11.52 5.41 -2.09
N ARG A 28 10.82 6.38 -2.68
CA ARG A 28 9.66 7.03 -2.07
C ARG A 28 8.52 6.04 -1.85
N LEU A 29 8.18 5.24 -2.85
CA LEU A 29 7.12 4.23 -2.75
C LEU A 29 7.47 3.16 -1.72
N ARG A 30 8.72 2.69 -1.68
CA ARG A 30 9.18 1.75 -0.65
C ARG A 30 9.04 2.33 0.76
N ARG A 31 9.41 3.60 0.96
CA ARG A 31 9.30 4.27 2.26
C ARG A 31 7.87 4.27 2.79
N THR A 32 6.86 4.56 1.95
CA THR A 32 5.45 4.50 2.35
C THR A 32 5.06 3.09 2.84
N GLY A 33 5.48 2.04 2.13
CA GLY A 33 5.27 0.66 2.57
C GLY A 33 5.96 0.34 3.90
N ASP A 34 7.18 0.84 4.09
CA ASP A 34 7.96 0.67 5.33
C ASP A 34 7.30 1.39 6.52
N GLU A 35 6.73 2.58 6.30
CA GLU A 35 6.01 3.32 7.32
C GLU A 35 4.76 2.55 7.79
N VAL A 36 3.96 2.02 6.86
CA VAL A 36 2.81 1.18 7.22
C VAL A 36 3.26 -0.14 7.88
N ARG A 37 4.38 -0.73 7.45
CA ARG A 37 4.97 -1.90 8.12
C ARG A 37 5.39 -1.57 9.55
N ALA A 38 5.94 -0.38 9.80
CA ALA A 38 6.27 0.09 11.14
C ALA A 38 5.02 0.29 11.99
N LEU A 39 3.93 0.83 11.42
CA LEU A 39 2.62 0.92 12.10
C LEU A 39 2.10 -0.48 12.47
N HIS A 40 2.09 -1.43 11.52
CA HIS A 40 1.71 -2.82 11.79
C HIS A 40 2.56 -3.41 12.92
N THR A 41 3.87 -3.25 12.86
CA THR A 41 4.82 -3.76 13.86
C THR A 41 4.55 -3.19 15.26
N ARG A 42 4.24 -1.88 15.33
CA ARG A 42 3.75 -1.19 16.53
C ARG A 42 2.33 -1.57 16.92
N THR A 43 1.66 -2.48 16.24
CA THR A 43 0.40 -3.09 16.73
C THR A 43 0.63 -4.54 17.14
N THR A 44 1.68 -5.20 16.64
CA THR A 44 2.02 -6.61 16.93
C THR A 44 2.85 -6.79 18.21
N PHE A 45 3.84 -5.93 18.50
CA PHE A 45 4.74 -6.10 19.66
C PHE A 45 4.08 -5.92 21.04
N TRP A 46 2.79 -5.59 21.10
CA TRP A 46 2.08 -5.25 22.34
C TRP A 46 1.25 -6.40 22.91
N HIS A 47 1.82 -7.61 22.96
CA HIS A 47 1.19 -8.75 23.61
C HIS A 47 1.17 -8.57 25.15
N GLY A 48 0.23 -7.76 25.63
CA GLY A 48 -0.34 -7.88 26.97
C GLY A 48 -1.67 -8.63 26.88
N SER A 49 -2.10 -9.26 27.97
CA SER A 49 -3.38 -9.97 28.07
C SER A 49 -4.61 -9.05 28.06
N GLU A 50 -4.43 -7.73 28.06
CA GLU A 50 -5.50 -6.75 28.19
C GLU A 50 -5.79 -6.02 26.87
N PRO A 51 -7.06 -5.91 26.45
CA PRO A 51 -7.43 -5.05 25.34
C PRO A 51 -7.09 -3.60 25.69
N ARG A 52 -6.33 -2.94 24.81
CA ARG A 52 -6.08 -1.50 24.91
C ARG A 52 -7.34 -0.68 24.67
N TYR A 53 -7.29 0.61 24.99
CA TYR A 53 -8.37 1.56 24.69
C TYR A 53 -8.27 2.05 23.24
N ALA A 54 -9.40 2.38 22.62
CA ALA A 54 -9.41 2.88 21.24
C ALA A 54 -8.56 4.16 21.06
N ALA A 55 -8.46 4.98 22.11
CA ALA A 55 -7.62 6.18 22.13
C ALA A 55 -6.14 5.89 21.79
N ASP A 56 -5.60 4.73 22.21
CA ASP A 56 -4.22 4.35 21.96
C ASP A 56 -3.93 4.03 20.48
N TRP A 57 -4.98 3.79 19.69
CA TRP A 57 -4.91 3.41 18.27
C TRP A 57 -5.32 4.54 17.33
N ALA A 58 -5.94 5.62 17.83
CA ALA A 58 -6.40 6.74 17.01
C ALA A 58 -5.27 7.34 16.16
N TRP A 59 -4.08 7.51 16.72
CA TRP A 59 -2.92 8.03 15.99
C TRP A 59 -2.40 7.04 14.93
N ILE A 60 -2.55 5.72 15.16
CA ILE A 60 -2.17 4.67 14.19
C ILE A 60 -3.11 4.76 12.99
N MET A 61 -4.41 4.89 13.23
CA MET A 61 -5.41 5.01 12.17
C MET A 61 -5.22 6.29 11.36
N GLN A 62 -4.95 7.42 12.01
CA GLN A 62 -4.63 8.67 11.31
C GLN A 62 -3.37 8.57 10.46
N ALA A 63 -2.31 7.95 10.99
CA ALA A 63 -1.07 7.75 10.25
C ALA A 63 -1.29 6.81 9.05
N PHE A 64 -2.03 5.71 9.23
CA PHE A 64 -2.35 4.79 8.16
C PHE A 64 -3.17 5.46 7.05
N ALA A 65 -4.23 6.19 7.40
CA ALA A 65 -5.03 6.95 6.44
C ALA A 65 -4.20 7.95 5.64
N ARG A 66 -3.26 8.65 6.30
CA ARG A 66 -2.35 9.56 5.63
C ARG A 66 -1.48 8.83 4.61
N GLU A 67 -0.86 7.70 4.97
CA GLU A 67 0.00 6.95 4.05
C GLU A 67 -0.77 6.34 2.87
N VAL A 68 -2.01 5.90 3.06
CA VAL A 68 -2.83 5.40 1.95
C VAL A 68 -3.26 6.52 1.02
N THR A 69 -3.61 7.70 1.56
CA THR A 69 -4.14 8.82 0.76
C THR A 69 -3.07 9.57 -0.03
N THR A 70 -1.79 9.42 0.31
CA THR A 70 -0.68 9.95 -0.49
C THR A 70 -0.40 9.10 -1.72
N ALA A 71 -0.85 7.84 -1.74
CA ALA A 71 -0.69 6.94 -2.86
C ALA A 71 -1.54 7.36 -4.06
N LYS A 72 -0.92 7.63 -5.21
CA LYS A 72 -1.65 7.84 -6.46
C LYS A 72 -1.39 6.68 -7.41
N ARG A 73 -2.43 6.25 -8.11
CA ARG A 73 -2.30 5.23 -9.15
C ARG A 73 -1.24 5.62 -10.18
N SER A 74 -1.21 6.90 -10.55
CA SER A 74 -0.22 7.44 -11.49
C SER A 74 1.22 7.20 -11.05
N ASP A 75 1.53 7.21 -9.75
CA ASP A 75 2.90 6.96 -9.28
C ASP A 75 3.39 5.55 -9.65
N PHE A 76 2.50 4.57 -9.66
CA PHE A 76 2.81 3.18 -10.06
C PHE A 76 2.88 3.03 -11.58
N GLN A 77 2.00 3.73 -12.30
CA GLN A 77 2.03 3.76 -13.77
C GLN A 77 3.32 4.43 -14.28
N ASP A 78 3.72 5.54 -13.67
CA ASP A 78 4.96 6.24 -13.98
C ASP A 78 6.18 5.35 -13.69
N LEU A 79 6.15 4.55 -12.62
CA LEU A 79 7.20 3.59 -12.32
C LEU A 79 7.32 2.51 -13.40
N ILE A 80 6.21 1.97 -13.92
CA ILE A 80 6.23 1.04 -15.06
C ILE A 80 6.83 1.70 -16.30
N LEU A 81 6.37 2.91 -16.64
CA LEU A 81 6.83 3.62 -17.82
C LEU A 81 8.33 3.91 -17.76
N GLN A 82 8.84 4.34 -16.59
CA GLN A 82 10.27 4.58 -16.39
C GLN A 82 11.08 3.29 -16.43
N THR A 83 10.59 2.21 -15.81
CA THR A 83 11.23 0.88 -15.86
C THR A 83 11.34 0.38 -17.31
N THR A 84 10.26 0.52 -18.08
CA THR A 84 10.20 0.15 -19.50
C THR A 84 11.19 0.96 -20.33
N GLU A 85 11.24 2.28 -20.13
CA GLU A 85 12.17 3.14 -20.85
C GLU A 85 13.63 2.83 -20.52
N LEU A 86 13.96 2.60 -19.25
CA LEU A 86 15.28 2.16 -18.83
C LEU A 86 15.67 0.82 -19.48
N HIS A 87 14.74 -0.13 -19.53
CA HIS A 87 14.97 -1.40 -20.20
C HIS A 87 15.26 -1.23 -21.70
N HIS A 88 14.46 -0.43 -22.42
CA HIS A 88 14.68 -0.14 -23.85
C HIS A 88 16.03 0.54 -24.11
N ARG A 89 16.58 1.26 -23.13
CA ARG A 89 17.92 1.88 -23.20
C ARG A 89 19.06 0.94 -22.79
N GLY A 90 18.78 -0.33 -22.52
CA GLY A 90 19.80 -1.37 -22.30
C GLY A 90 20.46 -1.33 -20.92
N THR A 91 19.82 -0.73 -19.91
CA THR A 91 20.40 -0.61 -18.55
C THR A 91 20.38 -1.91 -17.75
N GLY A 92 19.70 -2.95 -18.24
CA GLY A 92 19.58 -4.25 -17.56
C GLY A 92 18.63 -4.24 -16.35
N VAL A 93 17.80 -3.21 -16.18
CA VAL A 93 16.87 -3.08 -15.04
C VAL A 93 15.84 -4.22 -14.93
N LEU A 94 15.53 -4.89 -16.04
CA LEU A 94 14.64 -6.07 -16.14
C LEU A 94 15.42 -7.39 -16.32
N SER A 95 16.62 -7.52 -15.76
CA SER A 95 17.35 -8.78 -15.84
C SER A 95 16.56 -9.91 -15.15
N GLU A 96 16.29 -11.01 -15.87
CA GLU A 96 15.56 -12.18 -15.35
C GLU A 96 16.27 -12.82 -14.14
N ASP A 97 17.59 -12.67 -14.04
CA ASP A 97 18.38 -13.24 -12.94
C ASP A 97 18.19 -12.50 -11.60
N HIS A 98 17.66 -11.28 -11.63
CA HIS A 98 17.64 -10.36 -10.48
C HIS A 98 16.31 -9.61 -10.28
N GLY A 99 15.28 -9.88 -11.10
CA GLY A 99 13.97 -9.27 -11.00
C GLY A 99 13.17 -9.74 -9.77
N PRO A 100 12.29 -8.90 -9.20
CA PRO A 100 11.38 -9.36 -8.15
C PRO A 100 10.33 -10.32 -8.74
N GLU A 101 9.89 -11.29 -7.94
CA GLU A 101 8.76 -12.16 -8.27
C GLU A 101 7.52 -11.66 -7.53
N PRO A 102 6.63 -10.88 -8.17
CA PRO A 102 5.46 -10.35 -7.49
C PRO A 102 4.49 -11.47 -7.13
N ILE A 103 4.08 -11.48 -5.86
CA ILE A 103 3.09 -12.42 -5.34
C ILE A 103 1.79 -11.65 -5.09
N PRO A 104 0.69 -11.97 -5.80
CA PRO A 104 -0.60 -11.31 -5.60
C PRO A 104 -1.04 -11.36 -4.14
N SER A 105 -1.57 -10.25 -3.63
CA SER A 105 -2.03 -10.19 -2.25
C SER A 105 -3.36 -10.93 -2.08
N PRO A 106 -3.63 -11.50 -0.89
CA PRO A 106 -4.89 -12.17 -0.63
C PRO A 106 -6.08 -11.22 -0.74
N PHE A 107 -7.29 -11.76 -0.89
CA PHE A 107 -8.51 -10.96 -0.92
C PHE A 107 -8.68 -10.12 0.36
N VAL A 108 -9.29 -8.94 0.21
CA VAL A 108 -9.64 -8.08 1.35
C VAL A 108 -10.84 -8.67 2.08
N ARG A 109 -10.60 -9.18 3.28
CA ARG A 109 -11.68 -9.69 4.15
C ARG A 109 -12.50 -8.52 4.68
N ARG A 110 -13.81 -8.54 4.44
CA ARG A 110 -14.74 -7.49 4.86
C ARG A 110 -15.53 -7.87 6.11
N LEU A 111 -15.84 -6.89 6.95
CA LEU A 111 -16.82 -7.02 8.02
C LEU A 111 -18.25 -7.11 7.46
N PRO A 112 -19.16 -7.90 8.06
CA PRO A 112 -20.56 -7.98 7.62
C PRO A 112 -21.22 -6.59 7.64
N PRO A 113 -22.00 -6.15 6.64
CA PRO A 113 -22.48 -4.77 6.52
C PRO A 113 -23.27 -4.27 7.74
N ASN A 114 -23.99 -5.15 8.42
CA ASN A 114 -24.79 -4.87 9.61
C ASN A 114 -24.04 -5.09 10.95
N GLN A 115 -22.70 -5.19 10.94
CA GLN A 115 -21.92 -5.46 12.14
C GLN A 115 -22.19 -4.45 13.28
N ASN A 116 -22.31 -3.15 12.95
CA ASN A 116 -22.59 -2.10 13.93
C ASN A 116 -23.93 -2.33 14.65
N GLU A 117 -24.97 -2.72 13.90
CA GLU A 117 -26.30 -3.03 14.46
C GLU A 117 -26.27 -4.27 15.34
N ILE A 118 -25.51 -5.29 14.91
CA ILE A 118 -25.33 -6.54 15.66
C ILE A 118 -24.67 -6.24 17.01
N GLU A 119 -23.63 -5.40 17.02
CA GLU A 119 -22.92 -5.03 18.25
C GLU A 119 -23.76 -4.15 19.17
N ALA A 120 -24.48 -3.16 18.65
CA ALA A 120 -25.39 -2.31 19.44
C ALA A 120 -26.47 -3.12 20.19
N LYS A 121 -26.89 -4.27 19.63
CA LYS A 121 -27.85 -5.19 20.26
C LYS A 121 -27.23 -6.10 21.33
N ARG A 122 -25.91 -6.31 21.35
CA ARG A 122 -25.24 -7.31 22.22
C ARG A 122 -25.03 -6.86 23.67
N ARG A 123 -25.12 -5.57 23.96
CA ARG A 123 -25.19 -4.88 25.27
C ARG A 123 -24.27 -5.29 26.45
N GLN A 124 -23.65 -6.49 26.56
CA GLN A 124 -22.90 -6.93 27.76
C GLN A 124 -21.81 -8.03 27.60
N ARG A 125 -21.38 -8.46 26.39
CA ARG A 125 -20.23 -9.39 26.23
C ARG A 125 -19.05 -8.71 25.51
N GLN A 126 -18.43 -7.70 26.11
CA GLN A 126 -17.55 -6.75 25.38
C GLN A 126 -16.06 -7.16 25.26
N VAL A 127 -15.46 -7.83 26.25
CA VAL A 127 -13.98 -7.96 26.30
C VAL A 127 -13.38 -8.82 25.18
N ARG A 128 -14.05 -9.93 24.79
CA ARG A 128 -13.58 -10.78 23.67
C ARG A 128 -13.82 -10.16 22.29
N HIS A 129 -14.63 -9.10 22.19
CA HIS A 129 -14.99 -8.45 20.93
C HIS A 129 -13.95 -7.39 20.52
N VAL A 130 -13.43 -6.62 21.47
CA VAL A 130 -12.40 -5.60 21.21
C VAL A 130 -11.13 -6.19 20.57
N LEU A 131 -10.67 -7.33 21.08
CA LEU A 131 -9.51 -8.03 20.52
C LEU A 131 -9.74 -8.45 19.06
N ALA A 132 -10.97 -8.78 18.67
CA ALA A 132 -11.29 -9.14 17.28
C ALA A 132 -11.18 -7.93 16.35
N TYR A 133 -11.59 -6.73 16.79
CA TYR A 133 -11.43 -5.50 16.02
C TYR A 133 -9.97 -5.06 15.92
N GLN A 134 -9.22 -5.14 17.03
CA GLN A 134 -7.78 -4.89 17.01
C GLN A 134 -7.07 -5.84 16.03
N GLU A 135 -7.38 -7.13 16.09
CA GLU A 135 -6.80 -8.13 15.18
C GLU A 135 -7.21 -7.89 13.72
N HIS A 136 -8.45 -7.47 13.48
CA HIS A 136 -8.89 -7.11 12.14
C HIS A 136 -8.10 -5.92 11.58
N ILE A 137 -7.88 -4.87 12.37
CA ILE A 137 -7.06 -3.72 11.99
C ILE A 137 -5.61 -4.15 11.71
N ARG A 138 -5.02 -5.02 12.57
CA ARG A 138 -3.67 -5.59 12.33
C ARG A 138 -3.59 -6.30 10.99
N HIS A 139 -4.58 -7.15 10.69
CA HIS A 139 -4.64 -7.85 9.42
C HIS A 139 -4.77 -6.87 8.24
N CYS A 140 -5.56 -5.81 8.36
CA CYS A 140 -5.67 -4.79 7.31
C CYS A 140 -4.32 -4.10 7.04
N LEU A 141 -3.62 -3.66 8.09
CA LEU A 141 -2.29 -3.06 7.98
C LEU A 141 -1.28 -4.03 7.34
N LYS A 142 -1.29 -5.31 7.77
CA LYS A 142 -0.42 -6.35 7.21
C LYS A 142 -0.70 -6.58 5.73
N HIS A 143 -1.97 -6.77 5.37
CA HIS A 143 -2.38 -7.01 3.98
C HIS A 143 -2.11 -5.79 3.09
N PHE A 144 -2.20 -4.57 3.63
CA PHE A 144 -1.79 -3.37 2.92
C PHE A 144 -0.33 -3.44 2.51
N VAL A 145 0.56 -3.80 3.45
CA VAL A 145 2.00 -3.95 3.15
C VAL A 145 2.23 -5.01 2.07
N THR A 146 1.48 -6.11 2.10
CA THR A 146 1.55 -7.15 1.07
C THR A 146 1.10 -6.64 -0.30
N ALA A 147 -0.08 -6.02 -0.39
CA ALA A 147 -0.59 -5.43 -1.63
C ALA A 147 0.33 -4.32 -2.18
N TRP A 148 0.86 -3.47 -1.30
CA TRP A 148 1.80 -2.42 -1.66
C TRP A 148 3.13 -2.96 -2.19
N THR A 149 3.64 -4.04 -1.60
CA THR A 149 4.85 -4.70 -2.07
C THR A 149 4.61 -5.33 -3.43
N ALA A 150 3.50 -6.06 -3.60
CA ALA A 150 3.10 -6.65 -4.88
C ALA A 150 2.96 -5.60 -5.98
N LEU A 151 2.38 -4.43 -5.67
CA LEU A 151 2.32 -3.31 -6.62
C LEU A 151 3.70 -2.85 -7.07
N ILE A 152 4.61 -2.60 -6.13
CA ILE A 152 5.97 -2.16 -6.47
C ILE A 152 6.68 -3.22 -7.30
N ASP A 153 6.63 -4.48 -6.87
CA ASP A 153 7.29 -5.59 -7.56
C ASP A 153 6.72 -5.79 -8.97
N GLY A 154 5.39 -5.72 -9.14
CA GLY A 154 4.72 -5.74 -10.44
C GLY A 154 5.16 -4.57 -11.32
N CYS A 155 5.28 -3.36 -10.75
CA CYS A 155 5.77 -2.21 -11.51
C CYS A 155 7.21 -2.38 -12.01
N LEU A 156 8.05 -3.01 -11.18
CA LEU A 156 9.45 -3.28 -11.50
C LEU A 156 9.62 -4.37 -12.57
N ILE A 157 8.58 -5.14 -12.88
CA ILE A 157 8.55 -6.10 -14.00
C ILE A 157 7.59 -5.67 -15.12
N CYS A 158 7.10 -4.43 -15.07
CA CYS A 158 6.15 -3.86 -16.04
C CYS A 158 4.80 -4.60 -16.16
N ASP A 159 4.34 -5.21 -15.07
CA ASP A 159 3.03 -5.87 -15.01
C ASP A 159 1.91 -4.87 -14.69
N TRP A 160 1.14 -4.53 -15.72
CA TRP A 160 -0.01 -3.63 -15.61
C TRP A 160 -1.22 -4.28 -14.92
N GLU A 161 -1.39 -5.60 -15.05
CA GLU A 161 -2.51 -6.33 -14.42
C GLU A 161 -2.38 -6.26 -12.90
N MET A 162 -1.14 -6.30 -12.39
CA MET A 162 -0.86 -6.11 -10.97
C MET A 162 -1.37 -4.75 -10.44
N ILE A 163 -1.28 -3.67 -11.21
CA ILE A 163 -1.83 -2.37 -10.81
C ILE A 163 -3.37 -2.44 -10.73
N ASP A 164 -4.00 -3.07 -11.72
CA ASP A 164 -5.45 -3.20 -11.76
C ASP A 164 -6.00 -4.04 -10.60
N ASP A 165 -5.28 -5.09 -10.22
CA ASP A 165 -5.70 -6.00 -9.17
C ASP A 165 -5.38 -5.47 -7.77
N GLU A 166 -4.20 -4.90 -7.55
CA GLU A 166 -3.71 -4.57 -6.21
C GLU A 166 -4.04 -3.14 -5.77
N PHE A 167 -4.05 -2.17 -6.69
CA PHE A 167 -4.27 -0.76 -6.33
C PHE A 167 -5.64 -0.53 -5.67
N PRO A 168 -6.76 -1.10 -6.17
CA PRO A 168 -8.06 -0.94 -5.52
C PRO A 168 -8.12 -1.53 -4.11
N LYS A 169 -7.28 -2.53 -3.78
CA LYS A 169 -7.25 -3.16 -2.45
C LYS A 169 -6.76 -2.19 -1.38
N LEU A 170 -5.90 -1.24 -1.74
CA LEU A 170 -5.36 -0.24 -0.80
C LEU A 170 -6.46 0.58 -0.13
N ALA A 171 -7.40 1.10 -0.93
CA ALA A 171 -8.55 1.86 -0.44
C ALA A 171 -9.50 0.97 0.38
N GLN A 172 -9.78 -0.25 -0.10
CA GLN A 172 -10.65 -1.20 0.61
C GLN A 172 -10.09 -1.58 1.98
N LEU A 173 -8.77 -1.76 2.10
CA LEU A 173 -8.10 -2.07 3.37
C LEU A 173 -8.17 -0.90 4.35
N LEU A 174 -8.05 0.34 3.86
CA LEU A 174 -8.25 1.53 4.69
C LEU A 174 -9.71 1.61 5.19
N GLU A 175 -10.68 1.43 4.30
CA GLU A 175 -12.11 1.46 4.65
C GLU A 175 -12.45 0.41 5.71
N GLU A 176 -12.00 -0.84 5.54
CA GLU A 176 -12.26 -1.91 6.50
C GLU A 176 -11.55 -1.68 7.84
N ALA A 177 -10.32 -1.17 7.83
CA ALA A 177 -9.61 -0.80 9.05
C ALA A 177 -10.32 0.33 9.80
N GLN A 178 -10.74 1.39 9.09
CA GLN A 178 -11.46 2.51 9.68
C GLN A 178 -12.81 2.07 10.25
N ARG A 179 -13.54 1.25 9.51
CA ARG A 179 -14.82 0.71 9.95
C ARG A 179 -14.70 -0.14 11.20
N ALA A 180 -13.69 -1.01 11.27
CA ALA A 180 -13.41 -1.80 12.48
C ALA A 180 -13.08 -0.90 13.67
N PHE A 181 -12.31 0.16 13.45
CA PHE A 181 -11.96 1.13 14.47
C PHE A 181 -13.19 1.90 14.98
N ASP A 182 -14.05 2.38 14.08
CA ASP A 182 -15.26 3.13 14.46
C ASP A 182 -16.24 2.28 15.28
N ILE A 183 -16.41 1.00 14.91
CA ILE A 183 -17.22 0.05 15.69
C ILE A 183 -16.63 -0.10 17.09
N TRP A 184 -15.32 -0.30 17.18
CA TRP A 184 -14.65 -0.44 18.46
C TRP A 184 -14.80 0.82 19.33
N VAL A 185 -14.58 2.01 18.77
CA VAL A 185 -14.79 3.29 19.49
C VAL A 185 -16.22 3.38 20.04
N SER A 186 -17.22 2.92 19.30
CA SER A 186 -18.62 2.92 19.77
C SER A 186 -18.91 1.95 20.92
N LEU A 187 -18.04 0.96 21.15
CA LEU A 187 -18.14 -0.02 22.23
C LEU A 187 -17.45 0.44 23.52
N ASP A 188 -16.49 1.36 23.42
CA ASP A 188 -15.75 1.94 24.55
C ASP A 188 -16.52 3.13 25.22
N GLN A 189 -17.67 3.54 24.66
CA GLN A 189 -18.57 4.58 25.19
C GLN A 189 -19.71 4.00 26.04
#